data_AF-A0A060BW26-F1
#
_entry.id   AF-A0A060BW26-F1
#
_cell.length_a   1.000
_cell.length_b   1.000
_cell.length_c   1.000
_cell.angle_alpha   90.00
_cell.angle_beta   90.00
_cell.angle_gamma   90.00
#
_symmetry.space_group_name_H-M   'P 1'
#
loop_
_entity.id
_entity.type
_entity.pdbx_description
1 polymer ?
#
loop_
_entity_poly.entity_id
_entity_poly.type
_entity_poly.pdbx_seq_one_letter_code
_entity_poly.pdbx_strand_id
1 'polypeptide(L)'
;MPPRSNTAEVERVLSPRVSALTDALGRDEDALERFWAEVASQTTPLVEPDGDGTNIVTFVWRGTAQTESVVALVNKLFSKSDLTSAQMERVEGTDLWHLSYRLPSTWRGSYHLRVTSTDGSVVTRDDPFNPPRHGSTAGARQVGRSGV
;
A
#
# COMPACT_ATOMS: atom_id res chain seq x y z
N MET A 1 -11.47 30.82 -10.08
CA MET A 1 -11.52 29.64 -9.20
C MET A 1 -10.10 29.39 -8.72
N PRO A 2 -9.75 29.54 -7.43
CA PRO A 2 -8.42 29.14 -7.01
C PRO A 2 -8.33 27.61 -7.08
N PRO A 3 -7.17 27.03 -7.46
CA PRO A 3 -6.94 25.64 -7.14
C PRO A 3 -6.98 25.53 -5.61
N ARG A 4 -7.91 24.74 -5.06
CA ARG A 4 -7.77 24.35 -3.65
C ARG A 4 -6.56 23.44 -3.59
N SER A 5 -5.43 24.01 -3.18
CA SER A 5 -4.27 23.28 -2.72
C SER A 5 -4.71 22.41 -1.54
N ASN A 6 -5.28 21.24 -1.81
CA ASN A 6 -5.53 20.25 -0.78
C ASN A 6 -4.31 19.34 -0.66
N THR A 7 -3.17 19.95 -0.34
CA THR A 7 -2.08 19.25 0.34
C THR A 7 -2.42 19.28 1.83
N ALA A 8 -3.61 18.80 2.21
CA ALA A 8 -3.84 18.44 3.59
C ALA A 8 -2.96 17.22 3.84
N GLU A 9 -1.97 17.40 4.70
CA GLU A 9 -1.19 16.35 5.33
C GLU A 9 -2.12 15.18 5.67
N VAL A 10 -2.05 14.11 4.88
CA VAL A 10 -2.99 13.00 4.95
C VAL A 10 -2.79 12.34 6.31
N GLU A 11 -3.84 12.30 7.13
CA GLU A 11 -3.75 11.77 8.48
C GLU A 11 -3.34 10.29 8.44
N ARG A 12 -2.17 9.99 9.04
CA ARG A 12 -1.75 8.62 9.32
C ARG A 12 -2.53 8.10 10.52
N VAL A 13 -3.05 6.89 10.39
CA VAL A 13 -3.84 6.23 11.44
C VAL A 13 -3.44 4.76 11.54
N LEU A 14 -3.65 4.15 12.71
CA LEU A 14 -3.47 2.72 12.87
C LEU A 14 -4.70 1.96 12.36
N SER A 15 -4.47 1.00 11.48
CA SER A 15 -5.51 0.07 11.00
C SER A 15 -6.05 -0.78 12.15
N PRO A 16 -7.37 -0.89 12.33
CA PRO A 16 -7.97 -1.82 13.28
C PRO A 16 -7.49 -3.26 13.11
N ARG A 17 -7.34 -3.75 11.87
CA ARG A 17 -6.76 -5.07 11.59
C ARG A 17 -5.31 -5.20 12.07
N VAL A 18 -4.47 -4.21 11.81
CA VAL A 18 -3.06 -4.23 12.26
C VAL A 18 -3.00 -4.14 13.80
N SER A 19 -3.84 -3.31 14.43
CA SER A 19 -3.96 -3.23 15.89
C SER A 19 -4.33 -4.58 16.49
N ALA A 20 -5.35 -5.24 15.93
CA ALA A 20 -5.82 -6.55 16.39
C ALA A 20 -4.75 -7.64 16.24
N LEU A 21 -3.97 -7.60 15.15
CA LEU A 21 -2.81 -8.48 14.99
C LEU A 21 -1.79 -8.23 16.10
N THR A 22 -1.36 -6.98 16.29
CA THR A 22 -0.37 -6.62 17.32
C THR A 22 -0.81 -7.06 18.72
N ASP A 23 -2.10 -6.92 19.04
CA ASP A 23 -2.66 -7.40 20.31
C ASP A 23 -2.60 -8.94 20.42
N ALA A 24 -2.82 -9.67 19.34
CA ALA A 24 -2.80 -11.13 19.33
C ALA A 24 -1.38 -11.72 19.40
N LEU A 25 -0.36 -10.97 18.97
CA LEU A 25 1.03 -11.43 18.99
C LEU A 25 1.47 -11.84 20.41
N GLY A 26 2.17 -12.98 20.49
CA GLY A 26 2.63 -13.58 21.76
C GLY A 26 1.56 -14.33 22.55
N ARG A 27 0.28 -14.22 22.18
CA ARG A 27 -0.83 -15.00 22.74
C ARG A 27 -1.32 -16.10 21.80
N ASP A 28 -1.13 -15.88 20.50
CA ASP A 28 -1.62 -16.71 19.43
C ASP A 28 -0.54 -16.84 18.35
N GLU A 29 0.04 -18.03 18.26
CA GLU A 29 1.17 -18.33 17.36
C GLU A 29 0.77 -18.24 15.87
N ASP A 30 -0.52 -18.43 15.57
CA ASP A 30 -1.04 -18.43 14.20
C ASP A 30 -1.57 -17.07 13.75
N ALA A 31 -1.53 -16.04 14.61
CA ALA A 31 -2.13 -14.72 14.32
C ALA A 31 -1.56 -14.08 13.06
N LEU A 32 -0.23 -14.13 12.88
CA LEU A 32 0.43 -13.54 11.72
C LEU A 32 0.10 -14.27 10.41
N GLU A 33 0.12 -15.61 10.42
CA GLU A 33 -0.21 -16.39 9.22
C GLU A 33 -1.69 -16.25 8.85
N ARG A 34 -2.59 -16.16 9.83
CA ARG A 34 -4.01 -15.85 9.56
C ARG A 34 -4.19 -14.46 8.96
N PHE A 35 -3.45 -13.45 9.45
CA PHE A 35 -3.45 -12.13 8.84
C PHE A 35 -3.00 -12.18 7.37
N TRP A 36 -1.91 -12.90 7.08
CA TRP A 36 -1.44 -13.05 5.70
C TRP A 36 -2.40 -13.82 4.81
N ALA A 37 -3.05 -14.86 5.34
CA ALA A 37 -4.11 -15.58 4.63
C ALA A 37 -5.30 -14.65 4.32
N GLU A 38 -5.70 -13.79 5.27
CA GLU A 38 -6.73 -12.77 5.03
C GLU A 38 -6.31 -11.80 3.91
N VAL A 39 -5.11 -11.22 4.01
CA VAL A 39 -4.56 -10.30 2.99
C VAL A 39 -4.55 -10.96 1.61
N ALA A 40 -4.12 -12.23 1.51
CA ALA A 40 -4.08 -12.96 0.25
C ALA A 40 -5.47 -13.30 -0.31
N SER A 41 -6.47 -13.47 0.56
CA SER A 41 -7.85 -13.73 0.16
C SER A 41 -8.62 -12.46 -0.26
N GLN A 42 -8.13 -11.29 0.17
CA GLN A 42 -8.70 -9.98 -0.14
C GLN A 42 -7.85 -9.26 -1.20
N THR A 43 -8.32 -8.10 -1.65
CA THR A 43 -7.50 -7.22 -2.49
C THR A 43 -6.79 -6.21 -1.61
N THR A 44 -5.54 -5.88 -1.92
CA THR A 44 -4.88 -4.73 -1.32
C THR A 44 -5.09 -3.45 -2.15
N PRO A 45 -5.00 -2.26 -1.54
CA PRO A 45 -4.83 -2.03 -0.10
C PRO A 45 -6.05 -2.49 0.69
N LEU A 46 -5.87 -2.86 1.96
CA LEU A 46 -6.98 -3.18 2.84
C LEU A 46 -7.80 -1.90 3.07
N VAL A 47 -9.12 -2.03 3.03
CA VAL A 47 -10.03 -0.89 3.22
C VAL A 47 -10.99 -1.20 4.36
N GLU A 48 -11.02 -0.32 5.35
CA GLU A 48 -11.85 -0.41 6.56
C GLU A 48 -12.71 0.86 6.64
N PRO A 49 -14.05 0.77 6.74
CA PRO A 49 -14.90 1.94 6.98
C PRO A 49 -14.54 2.62 8.29
N ASP A 50 -14.53 3.96 8.32
CA ASP A 50 -14.19 4.75 9.51
C ASP A 50 -15.10 5.98 9.60
N GLY A 51 -16.37 5.74 9.95
CA GLY A 51 -17.40 6.77 10.02
C GLY A 51 -18.00 7.17 8.67
N ASP A 52 -18.79 8.24 8.67
CA ASP A 52 -19.58 8.65 7.51
C ASP A 52 -18.72 9.27 6.41
N GLY A 53 -18.48 8.46 5.37
CA GLY A 53 -17.84 8.91 4.13
C GLY A 53 -16.33 8.80 4.11
N THR A 54 -15.70 8.22 5.14
CA THR A 54 -14.26 7.98 5.25
C THR A 54 -13.93 6.51 5.42
N ASN A 55 -12.74 6.12 4.93
CA ASN A 55 -12.15 4.81 5.09
C ASN A 55 -10.73 4.95 5.62
N ILE A 56 -10.30 3.97 6.41
CA ILE A 56 -8.89 3.69 6.64
C ILE A 56 -8.40 2.80 5.49
N VAL A 57 -7.37 3.25 4.79
CA VAL A 57 -6.76 2.54 3.67
C VAL A 57 -5.35 2.12 4.08
N THR A 58 -5.11 0.82 4.15
CA THR A 58 -3.89 0.21 4.68
C THR A 58 -3.12 -0.49 3.57
N PHE A 59 -1.92 0.01 3.32
CA PHE A 59 -0.93 -0.61 2.44
C PHE A 59 -0.10 -1.59 3.27
N VAL A 60 0.15 -2.78 2.73
CA VAL A 60 0.91 -3.82 3.43
C VAL A 60 2.01 -4.36 2.53
N TRP A 61 3.11 -4.78 3.14
CA TRP A 61 4.20 -5.48 2.47
C TRP A 61 4.73 -6.60 3.36
N ARG A 62 4.86 -7.80 2.78
CA ARG A 62 5.49 -8.94 3.44
C ARG A 62 6.99 -8.88 3.17
N GLY A 63 7.74 -8.45 4.18
CA GLY A 63 9.19 -8.31 4.11
C GLY A 63 9.93 -9.64 4.19
N THR A 64 11.24 -9.57 4.03
CA THR A 64 12.19 -10.66 4.29
C THR A 64 13.18 -10.25 5.36
N ALA A 65 14.04 -11.17 5.80
CA ALA A 65 15.13 -10.86 6.72
C ALA A 65 16.12 -9.80 6.17
N GLN A 66 16.14 -9.59 4.84
CA GLN A 66 16.96 -8.59 4.18
C GLN A 66 16.24 -7.25 3.97
N THR A 67 14.94 -7.15 4.27
CA THR A 67 14.20 -5.90 4.09
C THR A 67 14.59 -4.91 5.19
N GLU A 68 15.21 -3.80 4.79
CA GLU A 68 15.68 -2.74 5.69
C GLU A 68 14.63 -1.63 5.84
N SER A 69 14.02 -1.20 4.74
CA SER A 69 12.96 -0.19 4.76
C SER A 69 11.99 -0.33 3.59
N VAL A 70 10.76 0.13 3.80
CA VAL A 70 9.72 0.13 2.77
C VAL A 70 9.02 1.48 2.73
N VAL A 71 8.83 2.02 1.53
CA VAL A 71 8.13 3.29 1.28
C VAL A 71 6.96 3.05 0.34
N ALA A 72 5.76 3.48 0.72
CA ALA A 72 4.56 3.43 -0.12
C ALA A 72 4.41 4.72 -0.94
N LEU A 73 4.72 4.65 -2.23
CA LEU A 73 4.65 5.77 -3.16
C LEU A 73 3.22 5.96 -3.68
N VAL A 74 2.31 6.40 -2.80
CA VAL A 74 0.89 6.56 -3.12
C VAL A 74 0.62 7.89 -3.84
N ASN A 75 0.10 7.82 -5.06
CA ASN A 75 -0.10 9.01 -5.88
C ASN A 75 -0.94 10.07 -5.14
N LYS A 76 -0.43 11.31 -5.13
CA LYS A 76 -1.01 12.50 -4.46
C LYS A 76 -0.99 12.51 -2.92
N LEU A 77 -0.42 11.51 -2.23
CA LEU A 77 -0.40 11.45 -0.76
C LEU A 77 0.99 11.67 -0.12
N PHE A 78 2.04 11.86 -0.92
CA PHE A 78 3.39 12.13 -0.41
C PHE A 78 4.06 13.30 -1.15
N SER A 79 5.01 13.94 -0.46
CA SER A 79 5.90 14.93 -1.07
C SER A 79 7.15 14.24 -1.61
N LYS A 80 7.60 14.59 -2.82
CA LYS A 80 8.87 14.06 -3.34
C LYS A 80 10.09 14.54 -2.55
N SER A 81 9.98 15.67 -1.85
CA SER A 81 11.04 16.22 -1.02
C SER A 81 11.02 15.68 0.41
N ASP A 82 9.94 15.01 0.83
CA ASP A 82 9.78 14.44 2.16
C ASP A 82 8.94 13.16 2.10
N LEU A 83 9.61 12.03 2.32
CA LEU A 83 9.01 10.70 2.27
C LEU A 83 8.57 10.18 3.65
N THR A 84 8.67 11.00 4.70
CA THR A 84 8.31 10.61 6.07
C THR A 84 6.86 10.13 6.14
N SER A 85 5.94 10.80 5.44
CA SER A 85 4.53 10.39 5.39
C SER A 85 4.29 9.09 4.61
N ALA A 86 5.23 8.69 3.75
CA ALA A 86 5.18 7.49 2.92
C ALA A 86 5.96 6.31 3.53
N GLN A 87 6.71 6.53 4.60
CA GLN A 87 7.51 5.50 5.27
C GLN A 87 6.59 4.51 5.98
N MET A 88 6.71 3.23 5.60
CA MET A 88 5.99 2.14 6.25
C MET A 88 6.70 1.76 7.56
N GLU A 89 5.90 1.35 8.53
CA GLU A 89 6.35 0.84 9.82
C GLU A 89 6.29 -0.68 9.81
N ARG A 90 7.26 -1.32 10.47
CA ARG A 90 7.28 -2.77 10.66
C ARG A 90 6.63 -3.10 12.00
N VAL A 91 5.69 -4.04 12.02
CA VAL A 91 5.21 -4.62 13.28
C VAL A 91 6.35 -5.42 13.90
N GLU A 92 6.77 -5.03 15.10
CA GLU A 92 7.93 -5.63 15.77
C GLU A 92 7.81 -7.15 15.87
N GLY A 93 8.91 -7.86 15.61
CA GLY A 93 8.96 -9.32 15.64
C GLY A 93 8.32 -10.03 14.45
N THR A 94 7.73 -9.33 13.48
CA THR A 94 7.05 -9.95 12.32
C THR A 94 7.70 -9.56 10.99
N ASP A 95 7.23 -10.12 9.86
CA ASP A 95 7.57 -9.69 8.51
C ASP A 95 6.58 -8.66 7.93
N LEU A 96 5.63 -8.16 8.72
CA LEU A 96 4.61 -7.21 8.27
C LEU A 96 5.11 -5.77 8.33
N TRP A 97 5.14 -5.15 7.16
CA TRP A 97 5.26 -3.70 7.00
C TRP A 97 3.89 -3.12 6.66
N HIS A 98 3.52 -1.99 7.26
CA HIS A 98 2.23 -1.33 7.01
C HIS A 98 2.33 0.19 6.98
N LEU A 99 1.36 0.81 6.31
CA LEU A 99 1.08 2.23 6.36
C LEU A 99 -0.41 2.43 6.11
N SER A 100 -1.07 3.20 6.98
CA SER A 100 -2.50 3.48 6.84
C SER A 100 -2.80 4.96 6.89
N TYR A 101 -3.73 5.37 6.03
CA TYR A 101 -4.25 6.73 5.93
C TYR A 101 -5.76 6.74 6.14
N ARG A 102 -6.26 7.79 6.79
CA ARG A 102 -7.69 8.12 6.74
C ARG A 102 -7.97 8.91 5.46
N LEU A 103 -8.84 8.37 4.60
CA LEU A 103 -9.14 8.94 3.29
C LEU A 103 -10.65 9.01 3.05
N PRO A 104 -11.13 9.95 2.22
CA PRO A 104 -12.51 9.90 1.74
C PRO A 104 -12.80 8.55 1.07
N SER A 105 -13.99 8.01 1.30
CA SER A 105 -14.45 6.73 0.71
C SER A 105 -14.44 6.72 -0.84
N THR A 106 -14.52 7.91 -1.44
CA THR A 106 -14.43 8.13 -2.90
C THR A 106 -13.00 8.21 -3.42
N TRP A 107 -11.99 8.22 -2.54
CA TRP A 107 -10.59 8.35 -2.95
C TRP A 107 -10.15 7.17 -3.83
N ARG A 108 -9.42 7.49 -4.89
CA ARG A 108 -8.80 6.52 -5.80
C ARG A 108 -7.40 7.00 -6.16
N GLY A 109 -6.43 6.09 -6.07
CA GLY A 109 -5.05 6.36 -6.44
C GLY A 109 -4.29 5.07 -6.73
N SER A 110 -3.31 5.18 -7.62
CA SER A 110 -2.30 4.14 -7.83
C SER A 110 -1.16 4.30 -6.83
N TYR A 111 -0.44 3.23 -6.55
CA TYR A 111 0.74 3.24 -5.70
C TYR A 111 1.73 2.18 -6.14
N HIS A 112 2.98 2.35 -5.70
CA HIS A 112 4.02 1.33 -5.79
C HIS A 112 4.73 1.25 -4.43
N LEU A 113 5.41 0.13 -4.18
CA LEU A 113 6.20 -0.06 -2.98
C LEU A 113 7.67 -0.01 -3.35
N ARG A 114 8.44 0.86 -2.70
CA ARG A 114 9.89 0.90 -2.84
C ARG A 114 10.53 0.22 -1.65
N VAL A 115 11.20 -0.90 -1.90
CA VAL A 115 11.82 -1.74 -0.90
C VAL A 115 13.34 -1.56 -0.98
N THR A 116 13.94 -1.19 0.13
CA THR A 116 15.39 -1.14 0.31
C THR A 116 15.81 -2.36 1.09
N SER A 117 16.81 -3.08 0.58
CA SER A 117 17.40 -4.22 1.26
C SER A 117 18.70 -3.81 1.97
N THR A 118 19.11 -4.60 2.96
CA THR A 118 20.32 -4.36 3.78
C THR A 118 21.64 -4.31 3.00
N ASP A 119 21.66 -4.81 1.75
CA ASP A 119 22.82 -4.70 0.85
C ASP A 119 22.85 -3.38 0.06
N GLY A 120 21.91 -2.47 0.34
CA GLY A 120 21.72 -1.20 -0.36
C GLY A 120 20.95 -1.32 -1.68
N SER A 121 20.50 -2.52 -2.07
CA SER A 121 19.66 -2.67 -3.25
C SER A 121 18.29 -2.03 -3.03
N VAL A 122 17.81 -1.31 -4.05
CA VAL A 122 16.50 -0.65 -4.03
C VAL A 122 15.69 -1.16 -5.20
N VAL A 123 14.52 -1.72 -4.92
CA VAL A 123 13.58 -2.21 -5.92
C VAL A 123 12.22 -1.55 -5.74
N THR A 124 11.64 -1.08 -6.85
CA THR A 124 10.23 -0.70 -6.88
C THR A 124 9.42 -1.91 -7.32
N ARG A 125 8.39 -2.25 -6.55
CA ARG A 125 7.50 -3.38 -6.79
C ARG A 125 6.07 -2.88 -6.90
N ASP A 126 5.34 -3.49 -7.83
CA ASP A 126 3.88 -3.51 -7.74
C ASP A 126 3.49 -4.36 -6.53
N ASP A 127 2.38 -3.99 -5.89
CA ASP A 127 1.85 -4.78 -4.79
C ASP A 127 1.28 -6.11 -5.34
N PRO A 128 1.85 -7.27 -4.96
CA PRO A 128 1.42 -8.56 -5.50
C PRO A 128 -0.03 -8.92 -5.14
N PHE A 129 -0.60 -8.28 -4.11
CA PHE A 129 -1.98 -8.49 -3.67
C PHE A 129 -2.97 -7.45 -4.23
N ASN A 130 -2.49 -6.49 -5.01
CA ASN A 130 -3.32 -5.48 -5.68
C ASN A 130 -3.53 -5.88 -7.14
N PRO A 131 -4.65 -6.54 -7.50
CA PRO A 131 -4.87 -6.94 -8.88
C PRO A 131 -4.93 -5.72 -9.81
N PRO A 132 -4.43 -5.82 -11.06
CA PRO A 132 -4.60 -4.75 -12.03
C PRO A 132 -6.09 -4.48 -12.22
N ARG A 133 -6.56 -3.30 -11.81
CA ARG A 133 -7.94 -2.88 -12.06
C ARG A 133 -8.07 -2.65 -13.57
N HIS A 134 -8.73 -3.58 -14.25
CA HIS A 134 -8.89 -3.54 -15.70
C HIS A 134 -9.63 -2.26 -16.10
N GLY A 135 -9.02 -1.51 -17.02
CA GLY A 135 -9.57 -0.25 -17.50
C GLY A 135 -8.66 0.54 -18.45
N SER A 136 -8.04 -0.11 -19.43
CA SER A 136 -7.70 0.55 -20.71
C SER A 136 -7.42 -0.49 -21.79
N THR A 137 -8.43 -0.78 -22.60
CA THR A 137 -8.22 -1.43 -23.91
C THR A 137 -7.63 -0.39 -24.86
N ALA A 138 -6.32 -0.15 -24.78
CA ALA A 138 -5.62 0.49 -25.89
C ALA A 138 -5.38 -0.58 -26.95
N GLY A 139 -6.32 -0.70 -27.88
CA GLY A 139 -6.21 -1.58 -29.03
C GLY A 139 -4.96 -1.27 -29.83
N ALA A 140 -3.95 -2.14 -29.75
CA ALA A 140 -2.88 -2.17 -30.73
C ALA A 140 -3.45 -2.79 -32.01
N ARG A 141 -4.04 -1.96 -32.88
CA ARG A 141 -4.15 -2.27 -34.31
C ARG A 141 -2.73 -2.30 -34.86
N GLN A 142 -2.20 -3.49 -35.07
CA GLN A 142 -1.07 -3.71 -35.95
C GLN A 142 -1.50 -3.32 -37.37
N VAL A 143 -1.06 -2.14 -37.81
CA VAL A 143 -1.18 -1.74 -39.22
C VAL A 143 -0.04 -2.44 -39.94
N GLY A 144 -0.37 -3.53 -40.63
CA GLY A 144 0.52 -4.11 -41.63
C GLY A 144 0.73 -3.13 -42.78
N ARG A 145 1.96 -3.12 -43.31
CA ARG A 145 2.22 -2.82 -44.71
C ARG A 145 3.55 -3.45 -45.12
N SER A 146 3.44 -4.61 -45.78
CA SER A 146 4.41 -5.04 -46.78
C SER A 146 4.40 -4.01 -47.92
N GLY A 147 5.58 -3.52 -48.27
CA GLY A 147 5.86 -2.88 -49.55
C GLY A 147 6.76 -3.83 -50.33
N VAL A 148 6.32 -4.12 -51.55
CA VAL A 148 6.95 -4.93 -52.59
C VAL A 148 8.25 -4.30 -53.07
#